data_AF-A0A8S8XJS8-F1
#
_entry.id   AF-A0A8S8XJS8-F1
#
_cell.length_a   1.000
_cell.length_b   1.000
_cell.length_c   1.000
_cell.angle_alpha   90.00
_cell.angle_beta   90.00
_cell.angle_gamma   90.00
#
_symmetry.space_group_name_H-M   'P 1'
#
loop_
_entity.id
_entity.type
_entity.pdbx_description
1 polymer ?
#
loop_
_entity_poly.entity_id
_entity_poly.type
_entity_poly.pdbx_seq_one_letter_code
_entity_poly.pdbx_strand_id
1 'polypeptide(L)'
;MLDGGPALWYLNRLRHDGSNAILLTGYQAEGSGGRRLLETGRLPIFGNQTRIPLEIDKFELSNHADHPSLCKFARECDPSHVVLFHADEGATKAIEADLAVETKVYLPSNNETLEILN
;
A
#
# COMPACT_ATOMS: atom_id res chain seq x y z
N MET A 1 -0.09 -3.90 -10.00
CA MET A 1 0.81 -4.70 -9.14
C MET A 1 0.58 -6.19 -9.43
N LEU A 2 1.30 -6.76 -10.41
CA LEU A 2 1.02 -8.10 -10.99
C LEU A 2 -0.38 -8.28 -11.61
N ASP A 3 -0.99 -7.20 -12.09
CA ASP A 3 -2.28 -7.25 -12.80
C ASP A 3 -2.09 -7.45 -14.32
N GLY A 4 -0.85 -7.36 -14.80
CA GLY A 4 -0.54 -7.49 -16.23
C GLY A 4 0.91 -7.14 -16.55
N GLY A 5 1.15 -6.93 -17.85
CA GLY A 5 2.43 -6.46 -18.38
C GLY A 5 3.59 -7.46 -18.22
N PRO A 6 4.84 -6.98 -18.38
CA PRO A 6 6.02 -7.84 -18.36
C PRO A 6 6.19 -8.62 -17.07
N ALA A 7 5.88 -8.03 -15.90
CA ALA A 7 6.00 -8.71 -14.62
C ALA A 7 5.14 -9.98 -14.55
N LEU A 8 3.87 -9.90 -14.97
CA LEU A 8 2.98 -11.06 -15.04
C LEU A 8 3.45 -12.07 -16.10
N TRP A 9 3.97 -11.59 -17.22
CA TRP A 9 4.51 -12.44 -18.28
C TRP A 9 5.71 -13.27 -17.81
N TYR A 10 6.69 -12.65 -17.15
CA TYR A 10 7.85 -13.34 -16.60
C TYR A 10 7.45 -14.34 -15.52
N LEU A 11 6.58 -13.93 -14.59
CA LEU A 11 6.04 -14.81 -13.57
C LEU A 11 5.39 -16.05 -14.20
N ASN A 12 4.53 -15.88 -15.20
CA ASN A 12 3.89 -16.99 -15.90
C ASN A 12 4.94 -17.95 -16.51
N ARG A 13 6.01 -17.43 -17.11
CA ARG A 13 7.02 -18.29 -17.74
C ARG A 13 7.95 -18.99 -16.73
N LEU A 14 8.27 -18.33 -15.62
CA LEU A 14 9.30 -18.77 -14.67
C LEU A 14 8.75 -19.56 -13.48
N ARG A 15 7.43 -19.54 -13.23
CA ARG A 15 6.81 -20.23 -12.07
C ARG A 15 6.96 -21.75 -12.02
N HIS A 16 7.50 -22.37 -13.06
CA HIS A 16 7.64 -23.83 -13.17
C HIS A 16 8.99 -24.35 -12.66
N ASP A 17 9.94 -23.44 -12.39
CA ASP A 17 11.25 -23.79 -11.85
C ASP A 17 11.33 -23.33 -10.40
N GLY A 18 11.44 -24.30 -9.48
CA GLY A 18 11.49 -24.07 -8.03
C GLY A 18 12.77 -23.39 -7.54
N SER A 19 13.74 -23.16 -8.43
CA SER A 19 14.92 -22.34 -8.15
C SER A 19 14.61 -20.83 -8.15
N ASN A 20 13.41 -20.45 -8.60
CA ASN A 20 12.94 -19.07 -8.64
C ASN A 20 12.15 -18.69 -7.38
N ALA A 21 12.15 -17.40 -7.07
CA ALA A 21 11.31 -16.80 -6.03
C ALA A 21 10.66 -15.51 -6.54
N ILE A 22 9.59 -15.07 -5.89
CA ILE A 22 8.93 -13.78 -6.14
C ILE A 22 9.15 -12.88 -4.94
N LEU A 23 9.92 -11.82 -5.14
CA LEU A 23 10.24 -10.84 -4.09
C LEU A 23 9.52 -9.53 -4.42
N LEU A 24 8.49 -9.21 -3.63
CA LEU A 24 7.72 -7.98 -3.79
C LEU A 24 8.38 -6.88 -2.96
N THR A 25 8.76 -5.76 -3.57
CA THR A 25 9.59 -4.74 -2.91
C THR A 25 8.80 -3.59 -2.29
N GLY A 26 7.48 -3.63 -2.32
CA GLY A 26 6.69 -2.52 -1.80
C GLY A 26 5.25 -2.89 -1.49
N TYR A 27 4.48 -1.86 -1.15
CA TYR A 27 3.07 -2.00 -0.85
C TYR A 27 2.31 -2.64 -2.02
N GLN A 28 1.40 -3.55 -1.69
CA GLN A 28 0.50 -4.17 -2.65
C GLN A 28 -0.92 -3.69 -2.35
N ALA A 29 -1.47 -2.89 -3.26
CA ALA A 29 -2.81 -2.34 -3.14
C ALA A 29 -3.85 -3.45 -3.02
N GLU A 30 -4.91 -3.17 -2.26
CA GLU A 30 -6.07 -4.05 -2.17
C GLU A 30 -6.63 -4.35 -3.57
N GLY A 31 -7.07 -5.59 -3.79
CA GLY A 31 -7.58 -6.05 -5.08
C GLY A 31 -6.51 -6.26 -6.17
N SER A 32 -5.24 -5.95 -5.93
CA SER A 32 -4.17 -6.20 -6.90
C SER A 32 -3.72 -7.67 -6.98
N GLY A 33 -3.07 -8.03 -8.08
CA GLY A 33 -2.46 -9.35 -8.27
C GLY A 33 -1.42 -9.71 -7.22
N GLY A 34 -0.57 -8.76 -6.82
CA GLY A 34 0.45 -8.97 -5.80
C GLY A 34 -0.16 -9.20 -4.41
N ARG A 35 -1.23 -8.47 -4.06
CA ARG A 35 -1.98 -8.70 -2.81
C ARG A 35 -2.59 -10.11 -2.78
N ARG A 36 -3.30 -10.50 -3.85
CA ARG A 36 -3.87 -11.86 -3.97
C ARG A 36 -2.80 -12.94 -3.90
N LEU A 37 -1.66 -12.71 -4.53
CA LEU A 37 -0.55 -13.65 -4.52
C LEU A 37 -0.02 -13.88 -3.11
N LEU A 38 0.17 -12.83 -2.31
CA LEU A 38 0.59 -12.94 -0.92
C LEU A 38 -0.43 -13.68 -0.05
N GLU A 39 -1.72 -13.40 -0.24
CA GLU A 39 -2.79 -13.96 0.60
C GLU A 39 -3.13 -15.42 0.26
N THR A 40 -3.04 -15.78 -1.02
CA THR A 40 -3.59 -17.06 -1.50
C THR A 40 -2.57 -17.95 -2.20
N GLY A 41 -1.40 -17.42 -2.58
CA GLY A 41 -0.46 -18.09 -3.48
C GLY A 41 -1.00 -18.25 -4.91
N ARG A 42 -2.04 -17.49 -5.29
CA ARG A 42 -2.71 -17.58 -6.60
C ARG A 42 -2.95 -16.20 -7.20
N LEU A 43 -2.99 -16.17 -8.53
CA LEU A 43 -3.44 -15.00 -9.27
C LEU A 43 -4.04 -15.39 -10.63
N PRO A 44 -4.90 -14.55 -11.22
CA PRO A 44 -5.42 -14.76 -12.57
C PRO A 44 -4.29 -14.66 -13.60
N ILE A 45 -4.15 -15.69 -14.42
CA ILE A 45 -3.30 -15.71 -15.61
C ILE A 45 -4.17 -16.17 -16.78
N PHE A 46 -4.31 -15.34 -17.81
CA PHE A 46 -5.20 -15.59 -18.96
C PHE A 46 -6.63 -16.00 -18.53
N GLY A 47 -7.19 -15.30 -17.53
CA GLY A 47 -8.53 -15.56 -16.99
C GLY A 47 -8.64 -16.73 -16.02
N ASN A 48 -7.57 -17.52 -15.82
CA ASN A 48 -7.59 -18.70 -14.95
C ASN A 48 -6.88 -18.43 -13.61
N GLN A 49 -7.53 -18.82 -12.51
CA GLN A 49 -6.94 -18.74 -11.17
C GLN A 49 -5.79 -19.75 -11.01
N THR A 50 -4.57 -19.26 -11.20
CA THR A 50 -3.38 -20.08 -11.32
C THR A 50 -2.61 -20.10 -10.00
N ARG A 51 -2.28 -21.30 -9.50
CA ARG A 51 -1.39 -21.48 -8.34
C ARG A 51 0.05 -21.17 -8.74
N ILE A 52 0.75 -20.45 -7.87
CA ILE A 52 2.17 -20.15 -8.02
C ILE A 52 2.95 -20.99 -7.02
N PRO A 53 3.67 -22.03 -7.47
CA PRO A 53 4.38 -22.96 -6.60
C PRO A 53 5.80 -22.47 -6.29
N LEU A 54 5.99 -21.18 -6.01
CA LEU A 54 7.28 -20.58 -5.68
C LEU A 54 7.26 -19.99 -4.27
N GLU A 55 8.45 -19.77 -3.72
CA GLU A 55 8.62 -18.90 -2.55
C GLU A 55 8.20 -17.48 -2.91
N ILE A 56 7.43 -16.85 -2.01
CA ILE A 56 6.92 -15.49 -2.16
C ILE A 56 7.27 -14.76 -0.88
N ASP A 57 8.02 -13.67 -1.00
CA ASP A 57 8.36 -12.79 0.12
C ASP A 57 8.08 -11.32 -0.23
N LYS A 58 7.89 -10.49 0.79
CA LYS A 58 7.63 -9.06 0.66
C LYS A 58 8.60 -8.27 1.53
N PHE A 59 9.29 -7.33 0.89
CA PHE A 59 10.13 -6.33 1.54
C PHE A 59 9.46 -4.96 1.50
N GLU A 60 9.68 -4.16 2.53
CA GLU A 60 9.13 -2.80 2.63
C GLU A 60 10.14 -1.77 2.13
N LEU A 61 10.36 -1.75 0.81
CA LEU A 61 11.27 -0.80 0.13
C LEU A 61 10.48 0.25 -0.68
N SER A 62 9.33 0.67 -0.14
CA SER A 62 8.35 1.50 -0.85
C SER A 62 8.70 3.00 -0.88
N ASN A 63 9.79 3.41 -0.23
CA ASN A 63 10.20 4.82 -0.05
C ASN A 63 9.15 5.70 0.67
N HIS A 64 8.14 5.13 1.31
CA HIS A 64 7.25 5.87 2.20
C HIS A 64 7.84 5.99 3.60
N ALA A 65 7.66 7.15 4.23
CA ALA A 65 8.01 7.34 5.63
C ALA A 65 7.12 6.47 6.52
N ASP A 66 7.68 6.00 7.63
CA ASP A 66 6.93 5.26 8.64
C ASP A 66 6.04 6.20 9.48
N HIS A 67 5.16 5.59 10.28
CA HIS A 67 4.21 6.32 11.12
C HIS A 67 4.88 7.34 12.06
N PRO A 68 5.94 6.98 12.82
CA PRO A 68 6.63 7.95 13.68
C PRO A 68 7.25 9.11 12.89
N SER A 69 7.85 8.84 11.72
CA SER A 69 8.45 9.88 10.88
C SER A 69 7.42 10.83 10.30
N LEU A 70 6.25 10.32 9.87
CA LEU A 70 5.14 11.15 9.38
C LEU A 70 4.59 12.06 10.49
N CYS A 71 4.33 11.51 11.69
CA CYS A 71 3.83 12.31 12.80
C CYS A 71 4.86 13.34 13.26
N LYS A 72 6.14 12.97 13.33
CA LYS A 72 7.23 13.90 13.65
C LYS A 72 7.30 15.04 12.63
N PHE A 73 7.30 14.71 11.34
CA PHE A 73 7.34 15.70 10.25
C PHE A 73 6.19 16.69 10.37
N ALA A 74 4.96 16.20 10.59
CA ALA A 74 3.80 17.07 10.77
C ALA A 74 3.96 18.02 11.97
N ARG A 75 4.41 17.53 13.13
CA ARG A 75 4.65 18.37 14.32
C ARG A 75 5.74 19.42 14.09
N GLU A 76 6.82 19.07 13.40
CA GLU A 76 7.91 20.01 13.10
C GLU A 76 7.50 21.14 12.15
N CYS A 77 6.41 20.96 11.38
CA CYS A 77 5.82 22.00 10.56
C CYS A 77 4.93 23.00 11.34
N ASP A 78 4.60 22.71 12.61
CA ASP A 78 3.70 23.50 13.46
C ASP A 78 2.38 23.94 12.75
N PRO A 79 1.59 23.01 12.17
CA PRO A 79 0.41 23.37 11.40
C PRO A 79 -0.82 23.61 12.27
N SER A 80 -1.65 24.60 11.94
CA SER A 80 -3.00 24.74 12.51
C SER A 80 -3.97 23.64 12.04
N HIS A 81 -3.73 23.11 10.84
CA HIS A 81 -4.59 22.14 10.16
C HIS A 81 -3.76 21.07 9.42
N VAL A 82 -4.15 19.80 9.54
CA VAL A 82 -3.55 18.67 8.81
C VAL A 82 -4.63 17.94 8.03
N VAL A 83 -4.41 17.70 6.74
CA VAL A 83 -5.30 16.90 5.91
C VAL A 83 -4.60 15.60 5.53
N LEU A 84 -5.17 14.46 5.91
CA LEU A 84 -4.62 13.14 5.60
C LEU A 84 -5.37 12.55 4.39
N PHE A 85 -4.60 12.06 3.41
CA PHE A 85 -5.11 11.41 2.20
C PHE A 85 -4.08 10.38 1.69
N HIS A 86 -4.46 9.58 0.70
CA HIS A 86 -3.60 8.54 0.10
C HIS A 86 -3.10 7.47 1.09
N ALA A 87 -3.91 7.15 2.08
CA ALA A 87 -3.69 6.05 3.02
C ALA A 87 -4.97 5.22 3.15
N ASP A 88 -4.85 3.98 3.63
CA ASP A 88 -6.03 3.20 4.02
C ASP A 88 -6.66 3.77 5.29
N GLU A 89 -7.91 3.37 5.57
CA GLU A 89 -8.69 3.89 6.69
C GLU A 89 -8.01 3.63 8.05
N GLY A 90 -7.37 2.47 8.21
CA GLY A 90 -6.68 2.09 9.44
C GLY A 90 -5.46 2.97 9.70
N ALA A 91 -4.58 3.09 8.71
CA ALA A 91 -3.40 3.95 8.79
C ALA A 91 -3.76 5.42 9.03
N THR A 92 -4.81 5.90 8.35
CA THR A 92 -5.29 7.28 8.48
C THR A 92 -5.78 7.58 9.90
N LYS A 93 -6.60 6.70 10.49
CA LYS A 93 -7.09 6.82 11.86
C LYS A 93 -5.97 6.73 12.91
N ALA A 94 -4.95 5.91 12.66
CA ALA A 94 -3.80 5.82 13.54
C ALA A 94 -3.02 7.14 13.59
N ILE A 95 -2.74 7.76 12.43
CA ILE A 95 -2.04 9.05 12.37
C ILE A 95 -2.92 10.17 12.95
N GLU A 96 -4.22 10.17 12.67
CA GLU A 96 -5.17 11.12 13.25
C GLU A 96 -5.12 11.09 14.79
N ALA A 97 -5.18 9.90 15.40
CA ALA A 97 -5.16 9.76 16.85
C ALA A 97 -3.92 10.40 17.51
N ASP A 98 -2.77 10.38 16.82
CA ASP A 98 -1.51 10.95 17.31
C ASP A 98 -1.37 12.46 17.06
N LEU A 99 -2.03 12.99 16.03
CA LEU A 99 -1.91 14.41 15.64
C LEU A 99 -3.08 15.27 16.16
N ALA A 100 -4.28 14.69 16.29
CA ALA A 100 -5.49 15.41 16.68
C ALA A 100 -5.45 15.95 18.13
N VAL A 101 -4.47 15.54 18.92
CA VAL A 101 -4.20 16.08 20.27
C VAL A 101 -3.61 17.50 20.24
N GLU A 102 -2.98 17.89 19.12
CA GLU A 102 -2.21 19.13 18.99
C GLU A 102 -2.71 20.00 17.82
N THR A 103 -3.17 19.40 16.74
CA THR A 103 -3.59 20.09 15.51
C THR A 103 -4.95 19.60 15.03
N LYS A 104 -5.66 20.41 14.24
CA LYS A 104 -6.95 19.99 13.68
C LYS A 104 -6.74 19.10 12.46
N VAL A 105 -7.05 17.82 12.60
CA VAL A 105 -6.88 16.81 11.53
C VAL A 105 -8.18 16.63 10.74
N TYR A 106 -8.06 16.46 9.43
CA TYR A 106 -9.17 16.23 8.50
C TYR A 106 -8.94 14.98 7.66
N LEU A 107 -10.00 14.16 7.55
CA LEU A 107 -10.01 12.90 6.80
C LEU A 107 -11.08 12.95 5.68
N PRO A 108 -10.91 13.81 4.66
CA PRO A 108 -11.92 13.98 3.62
C PRO A 108 -12.11 12.70 2.80
N SER A 109 -13.35 12.43 2.42
CA SER A 109 -13.67 11.39 1.44
C SER A 109 -13.39 11.87 0.02
N ASN A 110 -13.18 10.93 -0.92
CA ASN A 110 -13.04 11.28 -2.33
C ASN A 110 -14.26 12.06 -2.82
N ASN A 111 -14.01 13.19 -3.49
CA ASN A 111 -15.01 14.16 -3.98
C ASN A 111 -15.71 14.99 -2.89
N GLU A 112 -15.27 14.91 -1.64
CA GLU A 112 -15.70 15.83 -0.59
C GLU A 112 -14.97 17.17 -0.72
N THR A 113 -15.72 18.27 -0.68
CA THR A 113 -15.12 19.62 -0.60
C THR A 113 -14.80 19.93 0.86
N LEU A 114 -13.53 20.17 1.15
CA LEU A 114 -13.08 20.65 2.45
C LEU A 114 -12.89 22.17 2.42
N GLU A 115 -13.62 22.88 3.27
CA GLU A 115 -13.41 24.31 3.52
C GLU A 115 -12.62 24.49 4.83
N ILE A 116 -11.41 25.05 4.72
CA ILE A 116 -10.57 25.39 5.87
C ILE A 116 -10.71 26.88 6.12
N LEU A 117 -11.38 27.21 7.22
CA LEU A 117 -11.56 28.59 7.69
C LEU A 117 -10.49 28.89 8.74
N ASN A 118 -9.92 30.10 8.66
CA ASN A 118 -8.95 30.63 9.62
C ASN A 118 -9.58 30.95 10.97
#